data_AF-A0AAN7P195-F1
#
_entry.id   AF-A0AAN7P195-F1
#
_cell.length_a   1.000
_cell.length_b   1.000
_cell.length_c   1.000
_cell.angle_alpha   90.00
_cell.angle_beta   90.00
_cell.angle_gamma   90.00
#
_symmetry.space_group_name_H-M   'P 1'
#
loop_
_entity.id
_entity.type
_entity.pdbx_description
1 polymer ?
#
loop_
_entity_poly.entity_id
_entity_poly.type
_entity_poly.pdbx_seq_one_letter_code
_entity_poly.pdbx_strand_id
1 'polypeptide(L)'
;MKLQIFFFFVLIIGASFAFQCEEDVPYKENDCNGCFCIGGNLGCTEMACGHQKSIDMNNCEVGTTSKNDCNDCWCVDKIGTICTNKPC
;
A
#
# COMPACT_ATOMS: atom_id res chain seq x y z
N MET A 1 -1.71 9.93 -51.21
CA MET A 1 -2.19 9.70 -49.82
C MET A 1 -1.44 8.52 -49.21
N LYS A 2 -0.64 8.76 -48.17
CA LYS A 2 -0.38 7.80 -47.09
C LYS A 2 -0.15 8.64 -45.84
N LEU A 3 -1.26 8.97 -45.18
CA LEU A 3 -1.29 9.63 -43.88
C LEU A 3 -0.83 8.59 -42.86
N GLN A 4 0.44 8.66 -42.44
CA GLN A 4 0.92 7.84 -41.32
C GLN A 4 0.50 8.53 -40.03
N ILE A 5 -0.61 8.07 -39.47
CA ILE A 5 -1.10 8.50 -38.16
C ILE A 5 -0.14 7.90 -37.13
N PHE A 6 0.78 8.73 -36.63
CA PHE A 6 1.52 8.43 -35.39
C PHE A 6 0.51 8.49 -34.24
N PHE A 7 0.01 7.34 -33.81
CA PHE A 7 -0.77 7.22 -32.58
C PHE A 7 0.17 7.46 -31.39
N PHE A 8 0.29 8.73 -30.99
CA PHE A 8 0.70 9.08 -29.64
C PHE A 8 -0.40 8.57 -28.69
N PHE A 9 -0.27 7.35 -28.21
CA PHE A 9 -1.05 6.86 -27.07
C PHE A 9 -0.53 7.56 -25.82
N VAL A 10 -0.94 8.80 -25.61
CA VAL A 10 -0.90 9.42 -24.28
C VAL A 10 -2.04 8.78 -23.49
N LEU A 11 -1.77 7.60 -22.95
CA LEU A 11 -2.61 6.97 -21.93
C LEU A 11 -2.41 7.78 -20.65
N ILE A 12 -3.17 8.87 -20.50
CA ILE A 12 -3.44 9.44 -19.17
C ILE A 12 -4.36 8.45 -18.48
N ILE A 13 -3.79 7.35 -18.00
CA ILE A 13 -4.45 6.49 -17.03
C ILE A 13 -4.43 7.36 -15.77
N GLY A 14 -5.59 7.92 -15.42
CA GLY A 14 -5.82 8.41 -14.06
C GLY A 14 -5.67 7.21 -13.14
N ALA A 15 -4.44 6.91 -12.76
CA ALA A 15 -4.12 5.80 -11.88
C ALA A 15 -4.70 6.16 -10.53
N SER A 16 -5.84 5.56 -10.19
CA SER A 16 -6.18 5.34 -8.80
C SER A 16 -4.99 4.58 -8.20
N PHE A 17 -4.20 5.25 -7.36
CA PHE A 17 -3.08 4.65 -6.65
C PHE A 17 -3.64 3.72 -5.56
N ALA A 18 -4.27 2.62 -5.97
CA ALA A 18 -4.63 1.54 -5.07
C ALA A 18 -3.33 0.88 -4.62
N PHE A 19 -3.23 0.60 -3.32
CA PHE A 19 -2.10 -0.16 -2.77
C PHE A 19 -2.01 -1.52 -3.46
N GLN A 20 -0.80 -1.88 -3.90
CA GLN A 20 -0.47 -3.19 -4.43
C GLN A 20 0.77 -3.68 -3.70
N CYS A 21 0.71 -4.89 -3.14
CA CYS A 21 1.88 -5.48 -2.51
C CYS A 21 2.84 -6.05 -3.56
N GLU A 22 4.12 -6.06 -3.21
CA GLU A 22 5.21 -6.66 -3.98
C GLU A 22 5.70 -7.93 -3.28
N GLU A 23 6.01 -8.96 -4.07
CA GLU A 23 6.66 -10.18 -3.57
C GLU A 23 8.00 -9.84 -2.90
N ASP A 24 8.36 -10.61 -1.88
CA ASP A 24 9.59 -10.46 -1.08
C ASP A 24 9.76 -9.13 -0.33
N VAL A 25 8.79 -8.20 -0.40
CA VAL A 25 8.76 -7.00 0.43
C VAL A 25 8.01 -7.32 1.73
N PRO A 26 8.64 -7.17 2.91
CA PRO A 26 7.94 -7.32 4.18
C PRO A 26 7.07 -6.07 4.42
N TYR A 27 5.86 -6.30 4.90
CA TYR A 27 4.91 -5.25 5.26
C TYR A 27 4.50 -5.36 6.72
N LYS A 28 3.98 -4.25 7.26
CA LYS A 28 3.41 -4.19 8.59
C LYS A 28 2.09 -3.44 8.55
N GLU A 29 1.02 -4.10 8.97
CA GLU A 29 -0.31 -3.53 9.10
C GLU A 29 -0.46 -2.86 10.47
N ASN A 30 -0.88 -1.59 10.46
CA ASN A 30 -1.23 -0.81 11.64
C ASN A 30 -0.15 -0.86 12.74
N ASP A 31 1.13 -0.86 12.34
CA ASP A 31 2.29 -1.05 13.23
C ASP A 31 2.15 -2.23 14.22
N CYS A 32 1.51 -3.30 13.78
CA CYS A 32 1.21 -4.45 14.61
C CYS A 32 1.45 -5.76 13.83
N ASN A 33 0.57 -6.10 12.89
CA ASN A 33 0.60 -7.37 12.19
C ASN A 33 1.69 -7.40 11.13
N GLY A 34 2.43 -8.50 11.07
CA GLY A 34 3.38 -8.74 9.99
C GLY A 34 2.64 -9.25 8.77
N CYS A 35 2.96 -8.70 7.59
CA CYS A 35 2.32 -9.07 6.35
C CYS A 35 3.33 -9.39 5.25
N PHE A 36 2.90 -10.21 4.30
CA PHE A 36 3.67 -10.61 3.13
C PHE A 36 2.76 -10.75 1.92
N CYS A 37 3.33 -10.55 0.72
CA CYS A 37 2.61 -10.71 -0.53
C CYS A 37 2.69 -12.18 -0.97
N ILE A 38 1.59 -12.73 -1.48
CA ILE A 38 1.55 -14.05 -2.14
C ILE A 38 0.63 -13.96 -3.37
N GLY A 39 1.19 -14.12 -4.56
CA GLY A 39 0.42 -14.05 -5.80
C GLY A 39 -0.29 -12.71 -5.97
N GLY A 40 0.32 -11.61 -5.50
CA GLY A 40 -0.25 -10.27 -5.54
C GLY A 40 -1.33 -9.98 -4.48
N ASN A 41 -1.56 -10.90 -3.53
CA ASN A 41 -2.49 -10.71 -2.42
C ASN A 41 -1.71 -10.50 -1.12
N LEU A 42 -2.14 -9.54 -0.29
CA LEU A 42 -1.54 -9.31 1.02
C LEU A 42 -2.12 -10.29 2.05
N GLY A 43 -1.27 -11.09 2.67
CA GLY A 43 -1.61 -11.91 3.84
C GLY A 43 -0.94 -11.34 5.09
N CYS A 44 -1.70 -11.19 6.18
CA CYS A 44 -1.22 -10.66 7.45
C CYS A 44 -1.42 -11.68 8.58
N THR A 45 -0.58 -11.61 9.61
CA THR A 45 -0.86 -12.28 10.89
C THR A 45 -2.08 -11.66 11.57
N GLU A 46 -2.76 -12.40 12.46
CA GLU A 46 -3.93 -11.89 13.20
C GLU A 46 -3.62 -11.76 14.70
N MET A 47 -2.82 -10.75 15.08
CA MET A 47 -2.54 -10.44 16.48
C MET A 47 -3.55 -9.44 17.05
N ALA A 48 -3.75 -9.49 18.37
CA ALA A 48 -4.57 -8.50 19.09
C ALA A 48 -3.79 -7.18 19.27
N CYS A 49 -4.11 -6.19 18.46
CA CYS A 49 -3.42 -4.89 18.44
C CYS A 49 -4.12 -3.86 19.33
N GLY A 50 -3.75 -3.84 20.62
CA GLY A 50 -4.38 -2.96 21.62
C GLY A 50 -3.64 -1.67 21.94
N HIS A 51 -2.45 -1.44 21.36
CA HIS A 51 -1.65 -0.25 21.63
C HIS A 51 -2.12 0.96 20.81
N GLN A 52 -1.99 2.15 21.41
CA GLN A 52 -2.53 3.40 20.85
C GLN A 52 -2.08 3.66 19.41
N LYS A 53 -0.78 3.46 19.11
CA LYS A 53 -0.26 3.67 17.76
C LYS A 53 -0.95 2.81 16.71
N SER A 54 -1.30 1.55 17.03
CA SER A 54 -2.03 0.70 16.10
C SER A 54 -3.45 1.18 15.88
N ILE A 55 -4.13 1.63 16.94
CA ILE A 55 -5.46 2.22 16.86
C ILE A 55 -5.43 3.48 15.98
N ASP A 56 -4.44 4.34 16.16
CA ASP A 56 -4.29 5.57 15.36
C ASP A 56 -4.02 5.23 13.88
N MET A 57 -3.15 4.26 13.61
CA MET A 57 -2.82 3.84 12.24
C MET A 57 -3.94 3.06 11.54
N ASN A 58 -4.83 2.41 12.30
CA ASN A 58 -6.03 1.81 11.74
C ASN A 58 -7.03 2.88 11.24
N ASN A 59 -6.98 4.09 11.79
CA ASN A 59 -7.83 5.21 11.41
C ASN A 59 -7.08 6.19 10.51
N CYS A 60 -7.03 5.90 9.21
CA CYS A 60 -6.39 6.74 8.20
C CYS A 60 -7.38 7.16 7.10
N GLU A 61 -7.00 8.18 6.31
CA GLU A 61 -7.80 8.61 5.15
C GLU A 61 -7.48 7.73 3.93
N VAL A 62 -8.45 6.95 3.48
CA VAL A 62 -8.28 5.96 2.39
C VAL A 62 -7.71 6.60 1.13
N GLY A 63 -6.71 5.95 0.54
CA GLY A 63 -6.03 6.40 -0.67
C GLY A 63 -4.90 7.41 -0.43
N THR A 64 -4.67 7.80 0.82
CA THR A 64 -3.50 8.62 1.17
C THR A 64 -2.24 7.77 1.36
N THR A 65 -1.09 8.41 1.14
CA THR A 65 0.23 7.84 1.43
C THR A 65 0.93 8.65 2.51
N SER A 66 1.68 7.99 3.37
CA SER A 66 2.43 8.63 4.45
C SER A 66 3.78 7.94 4.66
N LYS A 67 4.53 8.40 5.66
CA LYS A 67 5.74 7.73 6.15
C LYS A 67 5.62 7.42 7.63
N ASN A 68 6.11 6.25 8.02
CA ASN A 68 6.37 5.87 9.41
C ASN A 68 7.86 5.55 9.49
N ASP A 69 8.63 6.47 10.07
CA ASP A 69 10.09 6.50 9.96
C ASP A 69 10.55 6.48 8.49
N CYS A 70 11.37 5.50 8.11
CA CYS A 70 11.83 5.33 6.72
C CYS A 70 10.86 4.51 5.85
N ASN A 71 9.80 3.95 6.44
CA ASN A 71 8.86 3.09 5.74
C ASN A 71 7.78 3.89 5.00
N ASP A 72 7.49 3.45 3.78
CA ASP A 72 6.42 4.00 2.96
C ASP A 72 5.11 3.33 3.36
N CYS A 73 4.05 4.13 3.51
CA CYS A 73 2.77 3.67 4.03
C CYS A 73 1.61 4.09 3.12
N TRP A 74 0.59 3.25 3.08
CA TRP A 74 -0.65 3.43 2.32
C TRP A 74 -1.84 3.21 3.21
N CYS A 75 -2.85 4.07 3.11
CA CYS A 75 -4.13 3.83 3.74
C CYS A 75 -5.06 3.05 2.81
N VAL A 76 -5.41 1.83 3.23
CA VAL A 76 -6.20 0.87 2.46
C VAL A 76 -7.57 0.70 3.09
N ASP A 77 -8.61 0.73 2.25
CA ASP A 77 -10.00 0.58 2.70
C ASP A 77 -10.19 -0.69 3.54
N LYS A 78 -10.85 -0.55 4.69
CA LYS A 78 -11.16 -1.61 5.69
C LYS A 78 -9.96 -2.31 6.36
N ILE A 79 -8.74 -2.01 5.96
CA ILE A 79 -7.50 -2.57 6.54
C ILE A 79 -6.80 -1.53 7.42
N GLY A 80 -6.84 -0.26 7.05
CA GLY A 80 -6.09 0.80 7.72
C GLY A 80 -4.75 1.04 7.04
N THR A 81 -3.70 1.35 7.81
CA THR A 81 -2.38 1.68 7.27
C THR A 81 -1.54 0.43 7.05
N ILE A 82 -1.10 0.20 5.81
CA ILE A 82 -0.07 -0.78 5.47
C ILE A 82 1.23 -0.04 5.21
N CYS A 83 2.30 -0.41 5.91
CA CYS A 83 3.64 0.14 5.66
C CYS A 83 4.59 -0.95 5.16
N THR A 84 5.62 -0.58 4.40
CA THR A 84 6.81 -1.45 4.31
C THR A 84 7.39 -1.69 5.71
N ASN A 85 8.15 -2.76 5.90
CA ASN A 85 8.77 -3.10 7.19
C ASN A 85 10.28 -3.26 7.03
N LYS A 86 10.93 -2.21 6.53
CA LYS A 86 12.38 -2.09 6.39
C LYS A 86 13.00 -1.74 7.75
N PRO A 87 14.21 -2.25 8.05
CA PRO A 87 14.97 -1.78 9.19
C PRO A 87 15.32 -0.31 9.00
N CYS A 88 14.77 0.52 9.88
CA CYS A 88 15.17 1.88 10.17
C CYS A 88 15.81 1.85 11.59
#